data_AF-A0A1J4VTM6-F1
#
_entry.id   AF-A0A1J4VTM6-F1
#
_cell.length_a   1.000
_cell.length_b   1.000
_cell.length_c   1.000
_cell.angle_alpha   90.00
_cell.angle_beta   90.00
_cell.angle_gamma   90.00
#
_symmetry.space_group_name_H-M   'P 1'
#
loop_
_entity.id
_entity.type
_entity.pdbx_description
1 polymer ?
#
loop_
_entity_poly.entity_id
_entity_poly.type
_entity_poly.pdbx_seq_one_letter_code
_entity_poly.pdbx_strand_id
1 'polypeptide(L)'
;MLDNIKGVMGQFQMMQKLMADENFKEFIAHPKVQEVFKDPQFKEVAKSKDFSKILANQKFASLMRDPEIATLMTKINPQQFIQG
;
A
#
# COMPACT_ATOMS: atom_id res chain seq x y z
N MET A 1 -3.46 5.27 -29.30
CA MET A 1 -3.03 6.52 -28.63
C MET A 1 -4.05 6.99 -27.60
N LEU A 2 -5.35 7.05 -27.94
CA LEU A 2 -6.42 7.46 -27.02
C LEU A 2 -6.60 6.51 -25.80
N ASP A 3 -6.41 5.21 -25.98
CA ASP A 3 -6.51 4.22 -24.88
C ASP A 3 -5.40 4.38 -23.84
N ASN A 4 -4.18 4.69 -24.28
CA ASN A 4 -3.05 4.95 -23.38
C ASN A 4 -3.27 6.22 -22.55
N ILE A 5 -3.83 7.27 -23.16
CA ILE A 5 -4.14 8.53 -22.47
C ILE A 5 -5.22 8.31 -21.39
N LYS A 6 -6.27 7.53 -21.69
CA LYS A 6 -7.29 7.17 -20.71
C LYS A 6 -6.71 6.35 -19.56
N GLY A 7 -5.82 5.39 -19.85
CA GLY A 7 -5.13 4.60 -18.84
C GLY A 7 -4.28 5.46 -17.88
N VAL A 8 -3.50 6.40 -18.42
CA VAL A 8 -2.68 7.32 -17.60
C VAL A 8 -3.55 8.27 -16.77
N MET A 9 -4.63 8.81 -17.33
CA MET A 9 -5.57 9.67 -16.60
C MET A 9 -6.26 8.92 -15.45
N GLY A 10 -6.67 7.66 -15.66
CA GLY A 10 -7.24 6.83 -14.61
C GLY A 10 -6.25 6.55 -13.47
N GLN A 11 -4.99 6.26 -13.78
CA GLN A 11 -3.93 6.09 -12.78
C GLN A 11 -3.69 7.38 -11.97
N PHE A 12 -3.69 8.54 -12.63
CA PHE A 12 -3.53 9.82 -11.96
C PHE A 12 -4.68 10.12 -11.00
N GLN A 13 -5.93 9.89 -11.43
CA GLN A 13 -7.10 10.04 -10.57
C GLN A 13 -7.08 9.08 -9.38
N MET A 14 -6.69 7.82 -9.59
CA MET A 14 -6.52 6.85 -8.52
C MET A 14 -5.49 7.33 -7.49
N MET A 15 -4.33 7.82 -7.95
CA MET A 15 -3.30 8.37 -7.08
C MET A 15 -3.79 9.61 -6.31
N GLN A 16 -4.54 10.51 -6.94
CA GLN A 16 -5.12 11.66 -6.25
C GLN A 16 -6.09 11.24 -5.13
N LYS A 17 -6.98 10.28 -5.40
CA LYS A 17 -7.92 9.77 -4.40
C LYS A 17 -7.19 9.08 -3.25
N LEU A 18 -6.16 8.28 -3.56
CA LEU A 18 -5.33 7.62 -2.56
C LEU A 18 -4.61 8.63 -1.67
N MET A 19 -4.02 9.67 -2.27
CA MET A 19 -3.31 10.74 -1.55
C MET A 19 -4.26 11.70 -0.83
N ALA A 20 -5.56 11.69 -1.12
CA ALA A 20 -6.58 12.46 -0.41
C ALA A 20 -7.25 11.68 0.74
N ASP A 21 -7.12 10.35 0.76
CA ASP A 21 -7.76 9.50 1.76
C ASP A 21 -7.03 9.58 3.12
N GLU A 22 -7.76 10.02 4.14
CA GLU A 22 -7.19 10.20 5.49
C GLU A 22 -6.80 8.87 6.15
N ASN A 23 -7.56 7.79 5.92
CA ASN A 23 -7.24 6.47 6.47
C ASN A 23 -5.95 5.90 5.86
N PHE A 24 -5.76 6.10 4.55
CA PHE A 24 -4.53 5.73 3.86
C PHE A 24 -3.34 6.57 4.35
N LYS A 25 -3.52 7.89 4.51
CA LYS A 25 -2.49 8.77 5.09
C LYS A 25 -2.09 8.31 6.50
N GLU A 26 -3.06 8.02 7.36
CA GLU A 26 -2.84 7.51 8.71
C GLU A 26 -2.04 6.20 8.68
N PHE A 27 -2.44 5.27 7.81
CA PHE A 27 -1.73 4.00 7.61
C PHE A 27 -0.27 4.20 7.19
N ILE A 28 0.01 5.00 6.14
CA ILE A 28 1.40 5.17 5.65
C ILE A 28 2.28 6.04 6.58
N ALA A 29 1.66 6.87 7.42
CA ALA A 29 2.35 7.66 8.43
C ALA A 29 2.70 6.83 9.67
N HIS A 30 2.06 5.68 9.88
CA HIS A 30 2.26 4.87 11.06
C HIS A 30 3.73 4.40 11.19
N PRO A 31 4.39 4.56 12.37
CA PRO A 31 5.81 4.25 12.54
C PRO A 31 6.19 2.82 12.13
N LYS A 32 5.41 1.81 12.56
CA LYS A 32 5.64 0.40 12.20
C LYS A 32 5.57 0.15 10.68
N VAL A 33 4.67 0.85 9.98
CA VAL A 33 4.56 0.77 8.51
C VAL A 33 5.80 1.39 7.87
N GLN A 34 6.25 2.55 8.35
CA GLN A 34 7.49 3.18 7.89
C GLN A 34 8.73 2.31 8.13
N GLU A 35 8.79 1.56 9.23
CA GLU A 35 9.91 0.66 9.52
C GLU A 35 10.03 -0.46 8.50
N VAL A 36 8.90 -1.02 8.05
CA VAL A 36 8.87 -2.01 6.95
C VAL A 36 9.31 -1.36 5.65
N PHE A 37 8.81 -0.17 5.31
CA PHE A 37 9.22 0.52 4.09
C PHE A 37 10.68 1.00 4.09
N LYS A 38 11.30 1.16 5.27
CA LYS A 38 12.73 1.50 5.40
C LYS A 38 13.63 0.26 5.33
N ASP A 39 13.10 -0.94 5.54
CA ASP A 39 13.84 -2.20 5.51
C ASP A 39 14.39 -2.51 4.10
N PRO A 40 15.73 -2.53 3.91
CA PRO A 40 16.34 -2.85 2.63
C PRO A 40 15.97 -4.25 2.13
N GLN A 41 15.88 -5.24 3.02
CA GLN A 41 15.52 -6.60 2.64
C GLN A 41 14.08 -6.64 2.13
N PHE A 42 13.16 -5.95 2.81
CA PHE A 42 11.78 -5.82 2.35
C PHE A 42 11.71 -5.18 0.96
N LYS A 43 12.48 -4.11 0.71
CA LYS A 43 12.55 -3.46 -0.61
C LYS A 43 13.03 -4.41 -1.70
N GLU A 44 14.01 -5.26 -1.41
CA GLU A 44 14.52 -6.25 -2.37
C GLU A 44 13.49 -7.34 -2.67
N VAL A 45 12.87 -7.94 -1.64
CA VAL A 45 11.85 -8.97 -1.86
C VAL A 45 10.59 -8.40 -2.50
N ALA A 46 10.19 -7.16 -2.19
CA ALA A 46 9.05 -6.50 -2.84
C ALA A 46 9.26 -6.30 -4.35
N LYS A 47 10.49 -6.01 -4.79
CA LYS A 47 10.84 -5.92 -6.22
C LYS A 47 10.75 -7.28 -6.92
N SER A 48 11.00 -8.37 -6.21
CA SER A 48 10.95 -9.72 -6.77
C SER A 48 9.54 -10.20 -7.12
N LYS A 49 8.50 -9.55 -6.57
CA LYS A 49 7.08 -9.97 -6.67
C LYS A 49 6.81 -11.39 -6.16
N ASP A 50 7.75 -11.98 -5.42
CA ASP A 50 7.60 -13.29 -4.78
C ASP A 50 6.86 -13.11 -3.44
N PHE A 51 5.57 -13.40 -3.46
CA PHE A 51 4.70 -13.26 -2.29
C PHE A 51 5.14 -14.14 -1.12
N SER A 52 5.71 -15.33 -1.38
CA SER A 52 6.22 -16.20 -0.31
C SER A 52 7.38 -15.54 0.43
N LYS A 53 8.30 -14.89 -0.31
CA LYS A 53 9.42 -14.12 0.29
C LYS A 53 8.95 -12.87 1.01
N ILE A 54 7.92 -12.20 0.50
CA ILE A 54 7.31 -11.04 1.16
C ILE A 54 6.72 -11.45 2.51
N LEU A 55 5.96 -12.55 2.56
CA LEU A 55 5.38 -13.07 3.81
C LEU A 55 6.43 -13.60 4.79
N ALA A 56 7.58 -14.05 4.30
CA ALA A 56 8.70 -14.50 5.14
C ALA A 56 9.50 -13.34 5.76
N ASN A 57 9.39 -12.11 5.24
CA ASN A 57 10.04 -10.94 5.85
C ASN A 57 9.46 -10.70 7.25
N GLN A 58 10.30 -10.79 8.28
CA GLN A 58 9.86 -10.74 9.67
C GLN A 58 9.18 -9.42 10.03
N LYS A 59 9.66 -8.28 9.53
CA LYS A 59 9.05 -6.98 9.82
C LYS A 59 7.67 -6.85 9.21
N PHE A 60 7.50 -7.27 7.96
CA PHE A 60 6.20 -7.31 7.30
C PHE A 60 5.25 -8.29 7.99
N ALA A 61 5.74 -9.48 8.36
CA ALA A 61 4.93 -10.48 9.04
C ALA A 61 4.49 -10.04 10.44
N SER A 62 5.32 -9.28 11.16
CA SER A 62 4.96 -8.64 12.43
C SER A 62 3.95 -7.51 12.23
N LEU A 63 4.14 -6.67 11.20
CA LEU A 63 3.20 -5.61 10.85
C LEU A 63 1.79 -6.16 10.58
N MET A 64 1.69 -7.28 9.86
CA MET A 64 0.41 -7.92 9.52
C MET A 64 -0.32 -8.54 10.73
N ARG A 65 0.40 -8.86 11.80
CA ARG A 65 -0.17 -9.38 13.05
C ARG A 65 -0.50 -8.28 14.05
N ASP A 66 -0.13 -7.04 13.74
CA ASP A 66 -0.36 -5.92 14.62
C ASP A 66 -1.84 -5.50 14.59
N PRO A 67 -2.54 -5.54 15.74
CA PRO A 67 -3.99 -5.30 15.78
C PRO A 67 -4.36 -3.85 15.44
N GLU A 68 -3.48 -2.88 15.73
CA GLU A 68 -3.69 -1.47 15.39
C GLU A 68 -3.61 -1.31 13.87
N ILE A 69 -2.60 -1.91 13.24
CA ILE A 69 -2.46 -1.91 11.78
C ILE A 69 -3.61 -2.64 11.10
N ALA A 70 -4.02 -3.80 11.61
CA ALA A 70 -5.18 -4.52 11.10
C ALA A 70 -6.44 -3.64 11.14
N THR A 71 -6.65 -2.90 12.24
CA THR A 71 -7.75 -1.94 12.36
C THR A 71 -7.64 -0.82 11.33
N LEU A 72 -6.47 -0.19 11.17
CA LEU A 72 -6.26 0.85 10.15
C LEU A 72 -6.54 0.35 8.74
N MET A 73 -6.10 -0.87 8.41
CA MET A 73 -6.36 -1.47 7.10
C MET A 73 -7.86 -1.68 6.82
N THR A 74 -8.68 -1.99 7.84
CA THR A 74 -10.13 -2.13 7.65
C THR A 74 -10.84 -0.81 7.35
N LYS A 75 -10.24 0.32 7.72
CA LYS A 75 -10.76 1.66 7.42
C LYS A 75 -10.47 2.10 5.98
N ILE A 76 -9.46 1.52 5.34
CA ILE A 76 -9.14 1.80 3.93
C ILE A 76 -10.19 1.09 3.08
N ASN A 77 -10.89 1.84 2.22
CA ASN A 77 -11.90 1.28 1.31
C ASN A 77 -11.34 1.18 -0.12
N PRO A 78 -10.93 0.00 -0.61
CA PRO A 78 -10.35 -0.13 -1.96
C PRO A 78 -11.30 0.27 -3.09
N GLN A 79 -12.62 0.17 -2.88
CA GLN A 79 -13.62 0.45 -3.91
C GLN A 79 -13.63 1.93 -4.31
N GLN A 80 -13.28 2.84 -3.39
CA GLN A 80 -13.28 4.27 -3.68
C GLN A 80 -12.17 4.67 -4.67
N PHE A 81 -11.13 3.84 -4.83
CA PHE A 81 -9.98 4.10 -5.69
C PHE A 81 -10.14 3.56 -7.11
N ILE A 82 -11.03 2.59 -7.31
CA ILE A 82 -11.26 1.95 -8.63
C ILE A 82 -12.49 2.48 -9.35
N GLN A 83 -13.34 3.26 -8.67
CA GLN A 83 -14.48 3.93 -9.30
C GLN A 83 -14.01 5.21 -10.00
N GLY A 84 -14.17 5.26 -11.32
CA GLY A 84 -13.94 6.39 -12.20
C GLY A 84 -14.90 6.33 -13.37
#